data_AF-A0A7H8TCZ4-F1
#
_entry.id   AF-A0A7H8TCZ4-F1
#
_cell.length_a   1.000
_cell.length_b   1.000
_cell.length_c   1.000
_cell.angle_alpha   90.00
_cell.angle_beta   90.00
_cell.angle_gamma   90.00
#
_symmetry.space_group_name_H-M   'P 1'
#
loop_
_entity.id
_entity.type
_entity.pdbx_description
1 polymer ?
#
loop_
_entity_poly.entity_id
_entity_poly.type
_entity_poly.pdbx_seq_one_letter_code
_entity_poly.pdbx_strand_id
1 'polypeptide(L)'
;MSGTQGGAGAARGRTKWWIVAAITAVPALLLAGFVAMVAVWVVSDDELSRSGPEKVPCADALRFGGAALPDGAQAVGACEVQGFQDIHYSGAFRMPRADVRDWLTSTYPDAGAPETQFCAFSDVDLCLDVDLAGHEPPVDAHAVRVDVVYEDGGTALVRFAAFTL
;
A
#
# COMPACT_ATOMS: atom_id res chain seq x y z
N MET A 1 53.17 -73.30 28.92
CA MET A 1 53.09 -72.41 27.74
C MET A 1 51.63 -72.02 27.61
N SER A 2 51.22 -70.88 28.20
CA SER A 2 51.04 -69.58 27.49
C SER A 2 49.98 -69.72 26.38
N GLY A 3 48.83 -69.04 26.37
CA GLY A 3 48.59 -67.67 26.80
C GLY A 3 47.11 -67.27 26.72
N THR A 4 46.91 -65.98 26.86
CA THR A 4 45.86 -65.29 27.59
C THR A 4 44.68 -64.83 26.71
N GLN A 5 43.56 -64.56 27.40
CA GLN A 5 42.36 -63.80 27.00
C GLN A 5 42.60 -62.64 26.01
N GLY A 6 41.52 -62.25 25.31
CA GLY A 6 41.28 -60.83 25.08
C GLY A 6 40.36 -60.52 23.92
N GLY A 7 39.05 -60.64 24.12
CA GLY A 7 38.11 -59.88 23.31
C GLY A 7 38.36 -58.38 23.52
N ALA A 8 38.52 -57.64 22.44
CA ALA A 8 38.53 -56.18 22.48
C ALA A 8 37.49 -55.68 21.48
N GLY A 9 36.31 -55.39 22.01
CA GLY A 9 35.21 -54.77 21.29
C GLY A 9 35.60 -53.41 20.72
N ALA A 10 35.01 -53.10 19.57
CA ALA A 10 35.14 -51.83 18.87
C ALA A 10 34.76 -50.65 19.78
N ALA A 11 35.76 -49.96 20.33
CA ALA A 11 35.56 -48.67 20.97
C ALA A 11 35.45 -47.58 19.89
N ARG A 12 34.26 -47.42 19.28
CA ARG A 12 34.01 -46.35 18.29
C ARG A 12 33.19 -45.21 18.90
N GLY A 13 33.89 -44.17 19.33
CA GLY A 13 33.50 -42.76 19.18
C GLY A 13 32.10 -42.28 19.59
N ARG A 14 31.58 -42.67 20.75
CA ARG A 14 30.24 -42.24 21.22
C ARG A 14 30.14 -40.73 21.54
N THR A 15 31.24 -40.12 21.99
CA THR A 15 31.29 -38.70 22.37
C THR A 15 31.36 -37.74 21.17
N LYS A 16 32.02 -38.14 20.07
CA LYS A 16 32.10 -37.31 18.86
C LYS A 16 30.79 -37.30 18.06
N TRP A 17 30.02 -38.39 18.09
CA TRP A 17 28.75 -38.49 17.38
C TRP A 17 27.67 -37.58 17.98
N TRP A 18 27.64 -37.43 19.31
CA TRP A 18 26.71 -36.54 19.99
C TRP A 18 26.98 -35.06 19.71
N ILE A 19 28.25 -34.67 19.57
CA ILE A 19 28.63 -33.29 19.20
C ILE A 19 28.21 -32.99 17.75
N VAL A 20 28.43 -33.92 16.81
CA VAL A 20 27.97 -33.76 15.42
C VAL A 20 26.45 -33.69 15.35
N ALA A 21 25.76 -34.56 16.09
CA ALA A 21 24.30 -34.54 16.18
C ALA A 21 23.77 -33.24 16.80
N ALA A 22 24.45 -32.68 17.81
CA ALA A 22 24.08 -31.39 18.40
C ALA A 22 24.33 -30.22 17.43
N ILE A 23 25.46 -30.23 16.71
CA ILE A 23 25.80 -29.21 15.71
C ILE A 23 24.82 -29.22 14.53
N THR A 24 24.23 -30.36 14.17
CA THR A 24 23.22 -30.43 13.10
C THR A 24 21.80 -30.19 13.60
N ALA A 25 21.46 -30.69 14.80
CA ALA A 25 20.13 -30.53 15.37
C ALA A 25 19.81 -29.08 15.73
N VAL A 26 20.78 -28.31 16.24
CA VAL A 26 20.54 -26.92 16.66
C VAL A 26 20.19 -26.01 15.45
N PRO A 27 20.95 -25.98 14.34
CA PRO A 27 20.56 -25.23 13.15
C PRO A 27 19.26 -25.72 12.51
N ALA A 28 19.01 -27.03 12.52
CA ALA A 28 17.76 -27.58 12.00
C ALA A 28 16.55 -27.12 12.83
N LEU A 29 16.68 -27.09 14.16
CA LEU A 29 15.63 -26.58 15.05
C LEU A 29 15.45 -25.06 14.91
N LEU A 30 16.54 -24.31 14.74
CA LEU A 30 16.46 -22.87 14.47
C LEU A 30 15.78 -22.58 13.13
N LEU A 31 16.12 -23.32 12.07
CA LEU A 31 15.47 -23.22 10.77
C LEU A 31 13.98 -23.61 10.86
N ALA A 32 13.66 -24.71 11.55
CA ALA A 32 12.27 -25.11 11.74
C ALA A 32 11.47 -24.08 12.55
N GLY A 33 12.07 -23.51 13.60
CA GLY A 33 11.49 -22.42 14.38
C GLY A 33 11.29 -21.15 13.56
N PHE A 34 12.27 -20.79 12.73
CA PHE A 34 12.17 -19.65 11.82
C PHE A 34 11.08 -19.86 10.76
N VAL A 35 11.02 -21.04 10.13
CA VAL A 35 9.96 -21.39 9.18
C VAL A 35 8.60 -21.39 9.84
N ALA A 36 8.47 -21.91 11.07
CA ALA A 36 7.23 -21.87 11.82
C ALA A 36 6.81 -20.44 12.18
N MET A 37 7.76 -19.59 12.60
CA MET A 37 7.53 -18.17 12.86
C MET A 37 7.08 -17.43 11.60
N VAL A 38 7.74 -17.64 10.46
CA VAL A 38 7.35 -17.07 9.17
C VAL A 38 5.98 -17.58 8.74
N ALA A 39 5.69 -18.88 8.90
CA ALA A 39 4.38 -19.44 8.57
C ALA A 39 3.27 -18.84 9.45
N VAL A 40 3.52 -18.66 10.75
CA VAL A 40 2.59 -17.96 11.66
C VAL A 40 2.43 -16.52 11.23
N TRP A 41 3.51 -15.84 10.85
CA TRP A 41 3.47 -14.45 10.38
C TRP A 41 2.66 -14.34 9.08
N VAL A 42 2.88 -15.21 8.09
CA VAL A 42 2.13 -15.26 6.82
C VAL A 42 0.65 -15.57 7.03
N VAL A 43 0.32 -16.51 7.91
CA VAL A 43 -1.09 -16.85 8.22
C VAL A 43 -1.76 -15.77 9.08
N SER A 44 -1.00 -15.06 9.92
CA SER A 44 -1.49 -13.91 10.69
C SER A 44 -1.57 -12.66 9.83
N ASP A 45 -0.78 -12.58 8.76
CA ASP A 45 -0.82 -11.53 7.76
C ASP A 45 -2.12 -11.57 6.97
N ASP A 46 -2.87 -12.67 6.91
CA ASP A 46 -4.24 -12.63 6.40
C ASP A 46 -5.18 -11.82 7.32
N GLU A 47 -4.91 -11.76 8.63
CA GLU A 47 -5.65 -10.90 9.58
C GLU A 47 -5.05 -9.49 9.70
N LEU A 48 -3.75 -9.28 9.46
CA LEU A 48 -3.15 -7.94 9.31
C LEU A 48 -3.44 -7.33 7.93
N SER A 49 -3.58 -8.13 6.87
CA SER A 49 -4.09 -7.71 5.55
C SER A 49 -5.57 -7.36 5.59
N ARG A 50 -6.24 -7.54 6.74
CA ARG A 50 -7.51 -6.89 7.06
C ARG A 50 -7.36 -5.38 7.25
N SER A 51 -6.14 -4.84 7.32
CA SER A 51 -5.85 -3.42 7.05
C SER A 51 -5.92 -3.12 5.54
N GLY A 52 -6.96 -3.62 4.87
CA GLY A 52 -7.33 -3.13 3.56
C GLY A 52 -7.74 -1.65 3.67
N PRO A 53 -7.96 -0.98 2.53
CA PRO A 53 -8.40 0.41 2.55
C PRO A 53 -9.64 0.57 3.45
N GLU A 54 -9.54 1.43 4.45
CA GLU A 54 -10.65 1.73 5.37
C GLU A 54 -11.60 2.71 4.68
N LYS A 55 -12.90 2.43 4.74
CA LYS A 55 -13.91 3.31 4.15
C LYS A 55 -14.07 4.57 4.98
N VAL A 56 -13.98 5.71 4.30
CA VAL A 56 -14.14 7.04 4.89
C VAL A 56 -15.20 7.83 4.13
N PRO A 57 -15.79 8.87 4.76
CA PRO A 57 -16.62 9.82 4.02
C PRO A 57 -15.83 10.44 2.86
N CYS A 58 -16.41 10.51 1.67
CA CYS A 58 -15.73 11.09 0.51
C CYS A 58 -15.34 12.56 0.71
N ALA A 59 -16.11 13.31 1.49
CA ALA A 59 -15.75 14.68 1.87
C ALA A 59 -14.44 14.73 2.67
N ASP A 60 -14.17 13.74 3.52
CA ASP A 60 -12.92 13.67 4.29
C ASP A 60 -11.74 13.30 3.39
N ALA A 61 -11.93 12.36 2.46
CA ALA A 61 -10.90 11.98 1.50
C ALA A 61 -10.47 13.16 0.61
N LEU A 62 -11.41 13.97 0.13
CA LEU A 62 -11.10 15.15 -0.68
C LEU A 62 -10.46 16.25 0.16
N ARG A 63 -10.98 16.48 1.38
CA ARG A 63 -10.47 17.51 2.30
C ARG A 63 -9.01 17.28 2.68
N PHE A 64 -8.59 16.02 2.79
CA PHE A 64 -7.19 15.66 3.03
C PHE A 64 -6.25 16.29 1.99
N GLY A 65 -6.67 16.33 0.71
CA GLY A 65 -5.95 17.00 -0.37
C GLY A 65 -6.37 18.44 -0.62
N GLY A 66 -7.03 19.12 0.32
CA GLY A 66 -7.49 20.50 0.17
C GLY A 66 -8.69 20.70 -0.76
N ALA A 67 -9.33 19.62 -1.22
CA ALA A 67 -10.50 19.70 -2.10
C ALA A 67 -11.82 19.61 -1.34
N ALA A 68 -12.86 20.23 -1.89
CA ALA A 68 -14.24 19.97 -1.52
C ALA A 68 -14.94 19.16 -2.62
N LEU A 69 -15.88 18.32 -2.22
CA LEU A 69 -16.73 17.61 -3.17
C LEU A 69 -17.62 18.62 -3.92
N PRO A 70 -17.62 18.66 -5.26
CA PRO A 70 -18.43 19.62 -6.00
C PRO A 70 -19.93 19.44 -5.72
N ASP A 71 -20.68 20.54 -5.75
CA ASP A 71 -22.13 20.49 -5.58
C ASP A 71 -22.78 19.61 -6.65
N GLY A 72 -23.65 18.70 -6.23
CA GLY A 72 -24.32 17.76 -7.13
C GLY A 72 -23.45 16.60 -7.62
N ALA A 73 -22.19 16.51 -7.17
CA ALA A 73 -21.35 15.36 -7.48
C ALA A 73 -21.88 14.07 -6.81
N GLN A 74 -21.78 12.97 -7.54
CA GLN A 74 -22.24 11.66 -7.08
C GLN A 74 -21.04 10.75 -6.83
N ALA A 75 -20.79 10.38 -5.59
CA ALA A 75 -19.75 9.43 -5.26
C ALA A 75 -19.96 8.09 -5.99
N VAL A 76 -18.88 7.52 -6.51
CA VAL A 76 -18.85 6.23 -7.20
C VAL A 76 -18.07 5.24 -6.34
N GLY A 77 -18.78 4.34 -5.69
CA GLY A 77 -18.18 3.38 -4.76
C GLY A 77 -17.86 4.01 -3.41
N ALA A 78 -16.93 3.39 -2.69
CA ALA A 78 -16.45 3.90 -1.41
C ALA A 78 -15.23 4.81 -1.62
N CYS A 79 -15.12 5.84 -0.80
CA CYS A 79 -13.86 6.54 -0.62
C CYS A 79 -13.10 5.86 0.50
N GLU A 80 -11.78 5.82 0.37
CA GLU A 80 -10.95 4.93 1.15
C GLU A 80 -9.68 5.65 1.63
N VAL A 81 -9.22 5.26 2.81
CA VAL A 81 -7.91 5.62 3.34
C VAL A 81 -7.08 4.36 3.53
N GLN A 82 -5.80 4.43 3.18
CA GLN A 82 -4.83 3.38 3.44
C GLN A 82 -3.52 4.00 3.89
N GLY A 83 -2.86 3.44 4.90
CA GLY A 83 -1.54 3.91 5.24
C GLY A 83 -0.91 3.25 6.47
N PHE A 84 0.41 3.33 6.54
CA PHE A 84 1.20 2.99 7.73
C PHE A 84 2.30 4.03 7.96
N GLN A 85 3.19 4.19 6.99
CA GLN A 85 4.19 5.28 6.96
C GLN A 85 3.63 6.45 6.16
N ASP A 86 3.18 6.19 4.94
CA ASP A 86 2.49 7.15 4.09
C ASP A 86 0.98 6.94 4.18
N ILE A 87 0.23 8.03 4.19
CA ILE A 87 -1.23 8.04 4.20
C ILE A 87 -1.71 8.35 2.79
N HIS A 88 -2.61 7.52 2.28
CA HIS A 88 -3.22 7.65 0.96
C HIS A 88 -4.74 7.70 1.12
N TYR A 89 -5.35 8.80 0.69
CA TYR A 89 -6.79 8.91 0.52
C TYR A 89 -7.14 8.80 -0.95
N SER A 90 -8.22 8.08 -1.26
CA SER A 90 -8.73 7.97 -2.62
C SER A 90 -10.24 7.97 -2.68
N GLY A 91 -10.77 8.38 -3.83
CA GLY A 91 -12.20 8.38 -4.08
C GLY A 91 -12.50 8.56 -5.56
N ALA A 92 -13.73 8.25 -5.94
CA ALA A 92 -14.23 8.54 -7.27
C ALA A 92 -15.62 9.19 -7.18
N PHE A 93 -15.89 10.13 -8.06
CA PHE A 93 -17.20 10.76 -8.15
C PHE A 93 -17.51 11.19 -9.59
N ARG A 94 -18.79 11.33 -9.90
CA ARG A 94 -19.28 11.88 -11.15
C ARG A 94 -19.71 13.31 -10.97
N MET A 95 -19.39 14.15 -11.95
CA MET A 95 -19.87 15.53 -12.05
C MET A 95 -20.12 15.90 -13.52
N PRO A 96 -20.81 17.01 -13.81
CA PRO A 96 -20.97 17.48 -15.18
C PRO A 96 -19.62 17.77 -15.83
N ARG A 97 -19.43 17.29 -17.08
CA ARG A 97 -18.18 17.46 -17.83
C ARG A 97 -17.79 18.93 -18.01
N ALA A 98 -18.79 19.80 -18.17
CA ALA A 98 -18.57 21.23 -18.38
C ALA A 98 -17.92 21.90 -17.16
N ASP A 99 -18.15 21.36 -15.95
CA ASP A 99 -17.77 22.01 -14.70
C ASP A 99 -16.40 21.54 -14.18
N VAL A 100 -15.83 20.48 -14.76
CA VAL A 100 -14.57 19.85 -14.29
C VAL A 100 -13.42 20.85 -14.24
N ARG A 101 -13.23 21.62 -15.33
CA ARG A 101 -12.11 22.56 -15.42
C ARG A 101 -12.25 23.68 -14.39
N ASP A 102 -13.45 24.22 -14.24
CA ASP A 102 -13.72 25.29 -13.27
C ASP A 102 -13.55 24.79 -11.83
N TRP A 103 -13.98 23.56 -11.55
CA TRP A 103 -13.73 22.93 -10.25
C TRP A 103 -12.23 22.74 -9.97
N LEU A 104 -11.46 22.23 -10.93
CA LEU A 104 -10.01 22.05 -10.76
C LEU A 104 -9.27 23.38 -10.56
N THR A 105 -9.55 24.39 -11.38
CA THR A 105 -8.90 25.70 -11.29
C THR A 105 -9.31 26.46 -10.02
N SER A 106 -10.54 26.31 -9.55
CA SER A 106 -10.96 26.92 -8.28
C SER A 106 -10.41 26.19 -7.05
N THR A 107 -10.26 24.87 -7.12
CA THR A 107 -9.71 24.05 -6.03
C THR A 107 -8.20 24.20 -5.90
N TYR A 108 -7.49 24.25 -7.03
CA TYR A 108 -6.04 24.34 -7.08
C TYR A 108 -5.61 25.52 -7.96
N PRO A 109 -5.78 26.77 -7.49
CA PRO A 109 -5.49 27.96 -8.29
C PRO A 109 -4.00 28.12 -8.63
N ASP A 110 -3.13 27.59 -7.77
CA ASP A 110 -1.67 27.63 -7.95
C ASP A 110 -1.15 26.45 -8.77
N ALA A 111 -2.02 25.46 -9.06
CA ALA A 111 -1.65 24.37 -9.95
C ALA A 111 -1.60 24.86 -11.40
N GLY A 112 -0.75 24.22 -12.20
CA GLY A 112 -0.76 24.41 -13.64
C GLY A 112 -2.12 24.04 -14.26
N ALA A 113 -2.35 24.47 -15.50
CA ALA A 113 -3.55 24.05 -16.21
C ALA A 113 -3.60 22.51 -16.33
N PRO A 114 -4.77 21.88 -16.12
CA PRO A 114 -4.87 20.43 -16.25
C PRO A 114 -4.44 19.97 -17.64
N GLU A 115 -3.64 18.92 -17.67
CA GLU A 115 -3.04 18.36 -18.85
C GLU A 115 -4.04 17.45 -19.58
N THR A 116 -3.95 17.41 -20.90
CA THR A 116 -4.73 16.50 -21.75
C THR A 116 -3.82 15.54 -22.54
N GLN A 117 -2.53 15.56 -22.23
CA GLN A 117 -1.48 14.78 -22.89
C GLN A 117 -0.50 14.33 -21.82
N PHE A 118 0.14 13.17 -22.00
CA PHE A 118 1.09 12.59 -21.05
C PHE A 118 0.52 12.22 -19.67
N CYS A 119 -0.79 12.03 -19.55
CA CYS A 119 -1.39 11.44 -18.36
C CYS A 119 -0.84 10.02 -18.12
N ALA A 120 -0.76 9.63 -16.84
CA ALA A 120 -0.20 8.35 -16.43
C ALA A 120 -0.91 7.15 -17.08
N PHE A 121 -2.20 7.32 -17.42
CA PHE A 121 -3.03 6.31 -18.06
C PHE A 121 -3.54 6.80 -19.42
N SER A 122 -3.60 5.90 -20.39
CA SER A 122 -3.97 6.22 -21.78
C SER A 122 -5.46 6.46 -21.99
N ASP A 123 -6.31 6.04 -21.05
CA ASP A 123 -7.77 6.18 -21.06
C ASP A 123 -8.25 7.44 -20.31
N VAL A 124 -7.32 8.27 -19.83
CA VAL A 124 -7.61 9.52 -19.13
C VAL A 124 -7.61 10.67 -20.13
N ASP A 125 -8.72 11.43 -20.16
CA ASP A 125 -8.88 12.58 -21.04
C ASP A 125 -8.22 13.85 -20.48
N LEU A 126 -8.15 13.95 -19.16
CA LEU A 126 -7.60 15.08 -18.45
C LEU A 126 -7.00 14.64 -17.11
N CYS A 127 -5.78 15.07 -16.81
CA CYS A 127 -5.09 14.78 -15.56
C CYS A 127 -4.51 16.04 -14.92
N LEU A 128 -4.37 16.02 -13.60
CA LEU A 128 -3.72 17.07 -12.82
C LEU A 128 -2.91 16.43 -11.70
N ASP A 129 -1.63 16.74 -11.63
CA ASP A 129 -0.76 16.46 -10.49
C ASP A 129 -0.44 17.79 -9.78
N VAL A 130 -0.68 17.85 -8.48
CA VAL A 130 -0.47 19.03 -7.65
C VAL A 130 0.52 18.69 -6.56
N ASP A 131 1.61 19.45 -6.48
CA ASP A 131 2.52 19.44 -5.33
C ASP A 131 1.98 20.43 -4.29
N LEU A 132 1.69 19.90 -3.10
CA LEU A 132 1.16 20.66 -1.97
C LEU A 132 2.21 20.80 -0.85
N ALA A 133 3.45 20.36 -1.08
CA ALA A 133 4.53 20.53 -0.12
C ALA A 133 4.80 22.03 0.13
N GLY A 134 4.47 22.50 1.32
CA GLY A 134 4.58 23.92 1.68
C GLY A 134 3.49 24.82 1.10
N HIS A 135 2.34 24.25 0.73
CA HIS A 135 1.15 25.01 0.36
C HIS A 135 0.64 25.89 1.52
N GLU A 136 0.08 27.05 1.19
CA GLU A 136 -0.51 28.01 2.13
C GLU A 136 -1.97 28.29 1.73
N PRO A 137 -2.97 28.00 2.58
CA PRO A 137 -2.84 27.44 3.93
C PRO A 137 -2.38 25.97 3.92
N PRO A 138 -1.77 25.48 5.01
CA PRO A 138 -1.31 24.10 5.08
C PRO A 138 -2.48 23.12 4.95
N VAL A 139 -2.25 22.06 4.20
CA VAL A 139 -3.15 20.92 3.99
C VAL A 139 -2.42 19.63 4.40
N ASP A 140 -3.18 18.57 4.66
CA ASP A 140 -2.60 17.32 5.20
C ASP A 140 -1.84 16.52 4.15
N ALA A 141 -2.25 16.59 2.88
CA ALA A 141 -1.55 15.93 1.77
C ALA A 141 -0.30 16.69 1.32
N HIS A 142 0.74 15.95 0.93
CA HIS A 142 1.91 16.52 0.23
C HIS A 142 1.70 16.58 -1.28
N ALA A 143 0.84 15.74 -1.83
CA ALA A 143 0.50 15.77 -3.25
C ALA A 143 -0.92 15.27 -3.52
N VAL A 144 -1.48 15.75 -4.64
CA VAL A 144 -2.78 15.31 -5.17
C VAL A 144 -2.62 14.91 -6.61
N ARG A 145 -3.29 13.82 -6.99
CA ARG A 145 -3.53 13.41 -8.38
C ARG A 145 -5.01 13.37 -8.65
N VAL A 146 -5.41 13.97 -9.76
CA VAL A 146 -6.77 13.89 -10.30
C VAL A 146 -6.72 13.38 -11.72
N ASP A 147 -7.42 12.28 -11.96
CA ASP A 147 -7.62 11.71 -13.30
C ASP A 147 -9.09 11.85 -13.68
N VAL A 148 -9.36 12.31 -14.89
CA VAL A 148 -10.72 12.54 -15.40
C VAL A 148 -10.94 11.77 -16.69
N VAL A 149 -12.03 11.01 -16.72
CA VAL A 149 -12.54 10.31 -17.89
C VAL A 149 -13.89 10.91 -18.26
N TYR A 150 -14.04 11.37 -19.49
CA TYR A 150 -15.31 11.88 -19.99
C TYR A 150 -16.21 10.71 -20.41
N GLU A 151 -17.37 10.64 -19.78
CA GLU A 151 -18.36 9.61 -20.06
C GLU A 151 -19.37 10.10 -21.11
N ASP A 152 -20.05 9.16 -21.75
CA ASP A 152 -21.19 9.44 -22.60
C ASP A 152 -22.32 10.09 -21.78
N GLY A 153 -23.01 11.09 -22.36
CA GLY A 153 -24.10 11.80 -21.67
C GLY A 153 -23.69 13.09 -20.96
N GLY A 154 -22.46 13.55 -21.13
CA GLY A 154 -22.01 14.86 -20.64
C GLY A 154 -21.58 14.89 -19.17
N THR A 155 -21.35 13.72 -18.57
CA THR A 155 -20.73 13.57 -17.26
C THR A 155 -19.24 13.26 -17.40
N ALA A 156 -18.50 13.45 -16.30
CA ALA A 156 -17.13 13.06 -16.17
C ALA A 156 -16.97 12.22 -14.90
N LEU A 157 -16.26 11.10 -15.01
CA LEU A 157 -15.77 10.34 -13.87
C LEU A 157 -14.45 10.94 -13.42
N VAL A 158 -14.44 11.48 -12.21
CA VAL A 158 -13.25 12.03 -11.56
C VAL A 158 -12.73 11.01 -10.55
N ARG A 159 -11.46 10.63 -10.69
CA ARG A 159 -10.71 9.80 -9.75
C ARG A 159 -9.73 10.70 -9.02
N PHE A 160 -9.85 10.74 -7.71
CA PHE A 160 -9.08 11.59 -6.83
C PHE A 160 -8.17 10.73 -5.96
N ALA A 161 -6.91 11.13 -5.83
CA ALA A 161 -5.96 10.55 -4.89
C ALA A 161 -5.15 11.66 -4.22
N ALA A 162 -4.97 11.57 -2.91
CA ALA A 162 -4.18 12.50 -2.12
C ALA A 162 -3.29 11.72 -1.16
N PHE A 163 -2.02 12.11 -1.04
CA PHE A 163 -1.07 11.31 -0.28
C PHE A 163 0.04 12.12 0.40
N THR A 164 0.58 11.55 1.48
CA THR A 164 1.85 11.99 2.07
C THR A 164 3.04 11.33 1.39
N LEU A 165 4.24 11.82 1.69
CA LEU A 165 5.54 11.40 1.15
C LEU A 165 6.58 11.38 2.28
#